data_AF-S4N4A0-F1
#
_entry.id   AF-S4N4A0-F1
#
_cell.length_a   1.000
_cell.length_b   1.000
_cell.length_c   1.000
_cell.angle_alpha   90.00
_cell.angle_beta   90.00
_cell.angle_gamma   90.00
#
_symmetry.space_group_name_H-M   'P 1'
#
loop_
_entity.id
_entity.type
_entity.pdbx_description
1 polymer ?
#
loop_
_entity_poly.entity_id
_entity_poly.type
_entity_poly.pdbx_seq_one_letter_code
_entity_poly.pdbx_strand_id
1 'polypeptide(L)'
;MIAETAPVDIDERAHVRVVGRMDTRGTGDPFPWARLGTPALLRYARGWTRAGQWTADGRRFAALRTRSSRTASSSAEPRRGRR
;
A
#
# COMPACT_ATOMS: atom_id res chain seq x y z
N MET A 1 -6.56 -2.72 0.35
CA MET A 1 -5.53 -2.86 -0.70
C MET A 1 -4.57 -3.97 -0.29
N ILE A 2 -4.10 -4.76 -1.24
CA ILE A 2 -2.98 -5.70 -1.05
C ILE A 2 -1.84 -5.20 -1.93
N ALA A 3 -0.62 -5.15 -1.39
CA ALA A 3 0.57 -4.74 -2.09
C ALA A 3 1.65 -5.81 -1.97
N GLU A 4 2.27 -6.20 -3.09
CA GLU A 4 3.53 -6.93 -3.06
C GLU A 4 4.66 -5.96 -2.66
N THR A 5 5.60 -6.44 -1.85
CA THR A 5 6.75 -5.71 -1.36
C THR A 5 8.01 -6.54 -1.53
N ALA A 6 9.13 -5.86 -1.75
CA ALA A 6 10.42 -6.51 -1.87
C ALA A 6 10.83 -7.23 -0.57
N PRO A 7 11.61 -8.32 -0.67
CA PRO A 7 12.10 -9.06 0.48
C PRO A 7 13.22 -8.34 1.26
N VAL A 8 13.63 -7.17 0.80
CA VAL A 8 14.63 -6.30 1.41
C VAL A 8 14.04 -4.91 1.61
N ASP A 9 14.60 -4.16 2.55
CA ASP A 9 14.19 -2.77 2.76
C ASP A 9 14.77 -1.88 1.66
N ILE A 10 13.99 -1.73 0.59
CA ILE A 10 14.34 -0.87 -0.54
C ILE A 10 13.26 0.20 -0.72
N ASP A 11 13.68 1.34 -1.26
CA ASP A 11 12.84 2.49 -1.55
C ASP A 11 13.23 3.02 -2.93
N GLU A 12 12.94 2.23 -3.96
CA GLU A 12 13.29 2.56 -5.34
C GLU A 12 12.12 3.28 -6.01
N ARG A 13 12.38 4.47 -6.56
CA ARG A 13 11.38 5.32 -7.22
C ARG A 13 11.98 5.92 -8.49
N ALA A 14 11.28 5.80 -9.61
CA ALA A 14 11.73 6.30 -10.90
C ALA A 14 10.55 6.81 -11.74
N HIS A 15 10.84 7.66 -12.72
CA HIS A 15 9.92 7.92 -13.82
C HIS A 15 10.31 6.98 -14.96
N VAL A 16 9.41 6.07 -15.32
CA VAL A 16 9.65 5.06 -16.35
C VAL A 16 8.81 5.36 -17.58
N ARG A 17 9.34 5.01 -18.75
CA ARG A 17 8.68 5.19 -20.03
C ARG A 17 8.63 3.85 -20.75
N VAL A 18 7.46 3.43 -21.22
CA VAL A 18 7.35 2.22 -22.04
C VAL A 18 7.79 2.57 -23.47
N VAL A 19 8.83 1.89 -23.95
CA VAL A 19 9.30 1.96 -25.33
C VAL A 19 8.84 0.73 -26.10
N GLY A 20 8.23 0.94 -27.27
CA GLY A 20 7.87 -0.15 -28.18
C GLY A 20 9.08 -0.54 -29.04
N ARG A 21 9.20 -1.82 -29.41
CA ARG A 21 10.29 -2.28 -30.30
C ARG A 21 10.09 -1.84 -31.76
N MET A 22 8.87 -1.40 -32.11
CA MET A 22 8.44 -1.09 -33.48
C MET A 22 7.49 0.13 -33.45
N ASP A 23 7.85 1.18 -32.70
CA ASP A 23 6.95 2.31 -32.46
C ASP A 23 6.94 3.31 -33.64
N THR A 24 6.07 3.05 -34.61
CA THR A 24 5.66 4.05 -35.61
C THR A 24 4.63 5.04 -35.07
N ARG A 25 4.17 4.87 -33.82
CA ARG A 25 3.07 5.65 -33.20
C ARG A 25 3.46 6.46 -31.96
N GLY A 26 4.75 6.54 -31.66
CA GLY A 26 5.30 7.38 -30.59
C GLY A 26 5.35 6.71 -29.22
N THR A 27 6.38 7.06 -28.46
CA THR A 27 6.59 6.60 -27.09
C THR A 27 5.67 7.36 -26.13
N GLY A 28 5.03 6.66 -25.17
CA GLY A 28 4.15 7.28 -24.18
C GLY A 28 4.90 8.19 -23.18
N ASP A 29 4.17 9.00 -22.42
CA ASP A 29 4.75 9.88 -21.40
C ASP A 29 5.34 9.07 -20.22
N PRO A 30 6.44 9.56 -19.59
CA PRO A 30 6.96 8.93 -18.38
C PRO A 30 5.93 8.95 -17.25
N PHE A 31 5.83 7.86 -16.50
CA PHE A 31 4.97 7.75 -15.32
C PHE A 31 5.76 7.30 -14.10
N PRO A 32 5.31 7.66 -12.88
CA PRO A 32 5.98 7.24 -11.66
C PRO A 32 5.85 5.73 -11.46
N TRP A 33 6.97 5.09 -11.13
CA TRP A 33 7.06 3.69 -10.74
C TRP A 33 7.88 3.56 -9.45
N ALA A 34 7.57 2.54 -8.66
CA ALA A 34 8.30 2.28 -7.43
C ALA A 34 8.37 0.78 -7.10
N ARG A 35 9.51 0.37 -6.53
CA ARG A 35 9.69 -0.94 -5.88
C ARG A 35 10.06 -0.71 -4.42
N LEU A 36 9.16 -1.12 -3.53
CA LEU A 36 9.28 -0.83 -2.10
C LEU A 36 9.38 -2.10 -1.27
N GLY A 37 10.22 -2.08 -0.23
CA GLY A 37 10.13 -2.99 0.90
C GLY A 37 8.93 -2.64 1.79
N THR A 38 8.57 -3.54 2.71
CA THR A 38 7.45 -3.29 3.63
C THR A 38 7.64 -2.03 4.50
N PRO A 39 8.82 -1.74 5.08
CA PRO A 39 9.03 -0.53 5.88
C PRO A 39 8.83 0.75 5.05
N ALA A 40 9.44 0.83 3.87
CA ALA A 40 9.26 1.95 2.94
C ALA A 40 7.79 2.14 2.54
N LEU A 41 7.07 1.05 2.21
CA LEU A 41 5.63 1.11 1.90
C LEU A 41 4.84 1.75 3.05
N LEU A 42 5.06 1.33 4.30
CA LEU A 42 4.31 1.83 5.46
C LEU A 42 4.58 3.31 5.75
N ARG A 43 5.80 3.80 5.48
CA ARG A 43 6.14 5.23 5.59
C ARG A 43 5.33 6.10 4.63
N TYR A 44 5.05 5.59 3.42
CA TYR A 44 4.28 6.31 2.40
C TYR A 44 2.78 6.06 2.45
N ALA A 45 2.31 5.02 3.14
CA ALA A 45 0.90 4.65 3.27
C ALA A 45 0.11 5.61 4.18
N ARG A 46 0.15 6.91 3.90
CA ARG A 46 -0.56 7.96 4.66
C ARG A 46 -2.07 7.77 4.50
N GLY A 47 -2.79 7.77 5.63
CA GLY A 47 -4.23 7.48 5.65
C GLY A 47 -4.57 5.99 5.60
N TRP A 48 -3.57 5.11 5.55
CA TRP A 48 -3.73 3.67 5.62
C TRP A 48 -3.04 3.10 6.86
N THR A 49 -3.40 1.88 7.23
CA THR A 49 -2.74 1.12 8.29
C THR A 49 -2.60 -0.33 7.86
N ARG A 50 -1.53 -0.99 8.34
CA ARG A 50 -1.30 -2.41 8.07
C ARG A 50 -2.37 -3.25 8.74
N ALA A 51 -3.09 -4.03 7.94
CA ALA A 51 -4.09 -5.00 8.40
C ALA A 51 -3.49 -6.42 8.50
N GLY A 52 -2.43 -6.70 7.74
CA GLY A 52 -1.77 -8.00 7.75
C GLY A 52 -0.52 -8.00 6.88
N GLN A 53 0.29 -9.04 7.01
CA GLN A 53 1.46 -9.30 6.16
C GLN A 53 1.67 -10.81 6.07
N TRP A 54 2.01 -11.30 4.88
CA TRP A 54 2.31 -12.71 4.66
C TRP A 54 3.34 -12.88 3.54
N THR A 55 3.87 -14.09 3.44
CA THR A 55 4.74 -14.48 2.34
C THR A 55 4.08 -15.60 1.55
N ALA A 56 4.15 -15.54 0.23
CA ALA A 56 3.71 -16.61 -0.65
C ALA A 56 4.74 -16.74 -1.76
N ASP A 57 5.28 -17.95 -1.94
CA ASP A 57 6.19 -18.25 -3.05
C ASP A 57 7.39 -17.27 -3.12
N GLY A 58 8.07 -17.09 -1.98
CA GLY A 58 9.21 -16.18 -1.84
C GLY A 58 8.89 -14.67 -1.88
N ARG A 59 7.67 -14.29 -2.25
CA ARG A 59 7.21 -12.88 -2.32
C ARG A 59 6.56 -12.44 -1.03
N ARG A 60 6.69 -11.16 -0.68
CA ARG A 60 6.10 -10.57 0.53
C ARG A 60 4.93 -9.69 0.18
N PHE A 61 3.84 -9.80 0.94
CA PHE A 61 2.63 -9.02 0.73
C PHE A 61 2.22 -8.30 2.01
N ALA A 62 1.72 -7.08 1.87
CA ALA A 62 1.09 -6.31 2.94
C ALA A 62 -0.36 -6.01 2.58
N ALA A 63 -1.28 -6.34 3.49
CA ALA A 63 -2.65 -5.84 3.43
C ALA A 63 -2.72 -4.48 4.14
N LEU A 64 -3.27 -3.49 3.45
CA LEU A 64 -3.53 -2.15 3.95
C LEU A 64 -5.03 -1.89 3.99
N ARG A 65 -5.49 -1.29 5.09
CA ARG A 65 -6.86 -0.77 5.24
C ARG A 65 -6.81 0.74 5.43
N THR A 66 -7.81 1.45 4.92
CA THR A 66 -7.93 2.89 5.19
C THR A 66 -8.16 3.10 6.68
N ARG A 67 -7.60 4.18 7.22
CA ARG A 67 -7.91 4.63 8.57
C ARG A 67 -9.28 5.29 8.49
N SER A 68 -10.35 4.52 8.71
CA SER A 68 -11.67 5.12 8.94
C SER A 68 -11.54 6.07 10.13
N SER A 69 -11.94 7.34 9.96
CA SER A 69 -12.11 8.29 11.05
C SER A 69 -13.24 7.80 11.95
N ARG A 70 -12.95 6.85 12.84
CA ARG A 70 -13.90 6.37 13.85
C ARG A 70 -13.98 7.41 14.98
N THR A 71 -14.45 8.60 14.65
CA THR A 71 -14.87 9.63 15.61
C THR A 71 -16.21 10.18 15.12
N ALA A 72 -17.30 9.52 15.53
CA ALA A 72 -18.71 9.97 15.57
C ALA A 72 -19.70 8.82 15.29
N SER A 73 -19.56 7.65 15.95
CA SER A 73 -20.69 6.72 16.21
C SER A 73 -20.20 5.48 16.95
N SER A 74 -19.87 5.66 18.22
CA SER A 74 -20.08 4.67 19.28
C SER A 74 -20.10 5.44 20.61
N SER A 75 -20.89 6.51 20.65
CA SER A 75 -21.55 6.93 21.88
C SER A 75 -22.94 6.32 21.80
N ALA A 76 -23.03 5.03 22.11
CA ALA A 76 -24.27 4.38 22.49
C ALA A 76 -24.02 3.84 23.91
N GLU A 77 -24.37 4.71 24.85
CA GLU A 77 -24.61 4.60 26.30
C GLU A 77 -24.11 3.42 27.16
N PRO A 78 -23.85 3.69 28.46
CA PRO A 78 -23.37 2.71 29.43
C PRO A 78 -24.51 1.83 29.92
N ARG A 79 -24.37 0.51 29.81
CA ARG A 79 -25.15 -0.39 30.66
C ARG A 79 -24.49 -0.48 32.03
N ARG A 80 -24.87 0.46 32.90
CA ARG A 80 -24.89 0.22 34.36
C ARG A 80 -25.74 -1.03 34.60
N GLY A 81 -25.23 -1.96 35.39
CA GLY A 81 -26.02 -3.10 35.87
C GLY A 81 -25.18 -4.15 36.58
N ARG A 82 -24.78 -3.85 37.81
CA ARG A 82 -24.38 -4.87 38.80
C ARG A 82 -25.51 -5.89 38.94
N ARG A 83 -25.17 -7.17 39.00
CA ARG A 83 -25.68 -8.06 40.04
C ARG A 83 -24.73 -9.21 40.28
#